data_AF-A0A352V661-F1
#
_entry.id   AF-A0A352V661-F1
#
_cell.length_a   1.000
_cell.length_b   1.000
_cell.length_c   1.000
_cell.angle_alpha   90.00
_cell.angle_beta   90.00
_cell.angle_gamma   90.00
#
_symmetry.space_group_name_H-M   'P 1'
#
loop_
_entity.id
_entity.type
_entity.pdbx_description
1 polymer ?
#
loop_
_entity_poly.entity_id
_entity_poly.type
_entity_poly.pdbx_seq_one_letter_code
_entity_poly.pdbx_strand_id
1 'polypeptide(L)'
;MVNKKKKKKKGFKMYTDKLNDFFNVVDQLIELNKQNRNTTAKKYLDEISYLKQYCTIIVDIGRNVGKTTYIRSRAKENDLIIVSSMFSIIGTKSHQEILYNQTSFRNNGYETIYIDEPKRCFAELNFDEFLQRIVNSKLEQTIICLGTWN
;
A
#
# COMPACT_ATOMS: atom_id res chain seq x y z
N MET A 1 -44.91 3.18 -14.67
CA MET A 1 -43.73 3.69 -13.92
C MET A 1 -42.95 2.57 -13.20
N VAL A 2 -42.53 1.51 -13.91
CA VAL A 2 -41.76 0.39 -13.31
C VAL A 2 -40.53 0.16 -14.17
N ASN A 3 -39.39 0.79 -13.86
CA ASN A 3 -38.07 0.32 -14.36
C ASN A 3 -36.83 1.03 -13.79
N LYS A 4 -36.96 2.14 -13.04
CA LYS A 4 -35.78 2.81 -12.44
C LYS A 4 -35.17 2.06 -11.25
N LYS A 5 -35.97 1.35 -10.43
CA LYS A 5 -35.48 0.64 -9.23
C LYS A 5 -34.70 -0.65 -9.55
N LYS A 6 -35.09 -1.42 -10.57
CA LYS A 6 -34.39 -2.67 -10.98
C LYS A 6 -33.04 -2.38 -11.66
N LYS A 7 -32.93 -1.34 -12.49
CA LYS A 7 -31.65 -0.92 -13.10
C LYS A 7 -30.63 -0.45 -12.06
N LYS A 8 -31.05 0.30 -11.02
CA LYS A 8 -30.16 0.73 -9.92
C LYS A 8 -29.58 -0.45 -9.13
N LYS A 9 -30.38 -1.47 -8.80
CA LYS A 9 -29.89 -2.66 -8.07
C LYS A 9 -28.89 -3.49 -8.88
N LYS A 10 -29.09 -3.63 -10.20
CA LYS A 10 -28.18 -4.39 -11.08
C LYS A 10 -26.84 -3.67 -11.29
N GLY A 11 -26.87 -2.34 -11.43
CA GLY A 11 -25.65 -1.52 -11.52
C GLY A 11 -24.82 -1.53 -10.23
N PHE A 12 -25.48 -1.50 -9.07
CA PHE A 12 -24.80 -1.59 -7.77
C PHE A 12 -24.12 -2.95 -7.55
N LYS A 13 -24.80 -4.07 -7.87
CA LYS A 13 -24.22 -5.42 -7.76
C LYS A 13 -23.00 -5.62 -8.65
N MET A 14 -23.05 -5.15 -9.90
CA MET A 14 -21.91 -5.27 -10.82
C MET A 14 -20.69 -4.45 -10.35
N TYR A 15 -20.92 -3.31 -9.70
CA TYR A 15 -19.85 -2.50 -9.11
C TYR A 15 -19.21 -3.20 -7.89
N THR A 16 -20.02 -3.82 -7.02
CA THR A 16 -19.50 -4.58 -5.87
C THR A 16 -18.69 -5.80 -6.30
N ASP A 17 -19.13 -6.51 -7.34
CA ASP A 17 -18.42 -7.70 -7.84
C ASP A 17 -17.02 -7.31 -8.39
N LYS A 18 -16.92 -6.24 -9.18
CA LYS A 18 -15.63 -5.72 -9.69
C LYS A 18 -14.70 -5.22 -8.59
N LEU A 19 -15.25 -4.63 -7.53
CA LEU A 19 -14.46 -4.18 -6.38
C LEU A 19 -13.86 -5.39 -5.64
N ASN A 20 -14.63 -6.46 -5.50
CA ASN A 20 -14.17 -7.71 -4.89
C ASN A 20 -13.07 -8.37 -5.71
N ASP A 21 -13.17 -8.37 -7.04
CA ASP A 21 -12.13 -8.90 -7.91
C ASP A 21 -10.80 -8.16 -7.72
N PHE A 22 -10.85 -6.82 -7.69
CA PHE A 22 -9.65 -6.01 -7.41
C PHE A 22 -9.04 -6.37 -6.06
N PHE A 23 -9.85 -6.48 -5.01
CA PHE A 23 -9.37 -6.75 -3.65
C PHE A 23 -8.70 -8.12 -3.58
N ASN A 24 -9.32 -9.13 -4.20
CA ASN A 24 -8.79 -10.49 -4.25
C ASN A 24 -7.46 -10.56 -4.99
N VAL A 25 -7.31 -9.83 -6.10
CA VAL A 25 -6.05 -9.78 -6.85
C VAL A 25 -4.93 -9.17 -6.01
N VAL A 26 -5.18 -8.05 -5.32
CA VAL A 26 -4.15 -7.42 -4.46
C VAL A 26 -3.76 -8.37 -3.31
N ASP A 27 -4.73 -9.02 -2.67
CA ASP A 27 -4.44 -10.00 -1.62
C ASP A 27 -3.58 -11.16 -2.13
N GLN A 28 -3.91 -11.70 -3.30
CA GLN A 28 -3.13 -12.79 -3.92
C GLN A 28 -1.69 -12.35 -4.23
N LEU A 29 -1.50 -11.12 -4.71
CA LEU A 29 -0.16 -10.58 -4.95
C LEU A 29 0.64 -10.42 -3.65
N ILE A 30 -0.01 -10.00 -2.55
CA ILE A 30 0.62 -9.90 -1.24
C ILE A 30 1.07 -11.28 -0.75
N GLU A 31 0.19 -12.28 -0.82
CA GLU A 31 0.51 -13.64 -0.38
C GLU A 31 1.59 -14.27 -1.26
N LEU A 32 1.52 -14.09 -2.58
CA LEU A 32 2.55 -14.54 -3.50
C LEU A 32 3.90 -13.85 -3.20
N ASN A 33 3.91 -12.55 -2.92
CA ASN A 33 5.14 -11.85 -2.54
C ASN A 33 5.77 -12.45 -1.28
N LYS A 34 4.97 -12.66 -0.21
CA LYS A 34 5.45 -13.28 1.04
C LYS A 34 6.03 -14.67 0.81
N GLN A 35 5.36 -15.49 0.00
CA GLN A 35 5.82 -16.84 -0.33
C GLN A 35 7.14 -16.85 -1.12
N ASN A 36 7.37 -15.82 -1.94
CA ASN A 36 8.58 -15.70 -2.77
C ASN A 36 9.71 -14.89 -2.12
N ARG A 37 9.60 -14.55 -0.83
CA ARG A 37 10.69 -13.88 -0.11
C ARG A 37 11.89 -14.80 -0.02
N ASN A 38 12.98 -14.38 -0.67
CA ASN A 38 14.20 -15.16 -0.68
C ASN A 38 15.05 -14.83 0.55
N THR A 39 14.84 -15.58 1.63
CA THR A 39 15.60 -15.41 2.89
C THR A 39 17.11 -15.61 2.71
N THR A 40 17.53 -16.37 1.69
CA THR A 40 18.94 -16.48 1.32
C THR A 40 19.46 -15.17 0.73
N ALA A 41 18.71 -14.52 -0.16
CA ALA A 41 19.08 -13.22 -0.73
C ALA A 41 19.21 -12.12 0.35
N LYS A 42 18.43 -12.19 1.43
CA LYS A 42 18.53 -11.26 2.59
C LYS A 42 19.92 -11.24 3.23
N LYS A 43 20.72 -12.32 3.10
CA LYS A 43 22.08 -12.39 3.65
C LYS A 43 23.13 -11.68 2.79
N TYR A 44 22.82 -11.45 1.51
CA TYR A 44 23.79 -10.97 0.52
C TYR A 44 23.42 -9.60 -0.06
N LEU A 45 22.16 -9.18 0.05
CA LEU A 45 21.70 -7.87 -0.36
C LEU A 45 21.72 -6.90 0.83
N ASP A 46 21.98 -5.62 0.54
CA ASP A 46 21.69 -4.58 1.51
C ASP A 46 20.17 -4.53 1.77
N GLU A 47 19.82 -3.98 2.93
CA GLU A 47 18.46 -3.99 3.45
C GLU A 47 17.46 -3.30 2.52
N ILE A 48 17.86 -2.19 1.89
CA ILE A 48 17.02 -1.42 0.97
C ILE A 48 16.80 -2.21 -0.32
N SER A 49 17.86 -2.77 -0.90
CA SER A 49 17.77 -3.62 -2.09
C SER A 49 16.89 -4.85 -1.87
N TYR A 50 17.04 -5.50 -0.72
CA TYR A 50 16.19 -6.65 -0.36
C TYR A 50 14.71 -6.24 -0.32
N LEU A 51 14.37 -5.15 0.38
CA LEU A 51 12.99 -4.70 0.49
C LEU A 51 12.38 -4.30 -0.85
N LYS A 52 13.14 -3.61 -1.70
CA LYS A 52 12.69 -3.23 -3.05
C LYS A 52 12.38 -4.45 -3.92
N GLN A 53 13.25 -5.46 -3.87
CA GLN A 53 13.13 -6.63 -4.75
C GLN A 53 12.14 -7.66 -4.24
N TYR A 54 12.10 -7.89 -2.92
CA TYR A 54 11.39 -9.04 -2.34
C TYR A 54 10.22 -8.66 -1.44
N CYS A 55 10.12 -7.42 -0.98
CA CYS A 55 9.08 -7.00 -0.03
C CYS A 55 8.16 -5.90 -0.56
N THR A 56 8.44 -5.35 -1.74
CA THR A 56 7.65 -4.28 -2.34
C THR A 56 6.76 -4.84 -3.44
N ILE A 57 5.46 -4.57 -3.32
CA ILE A 57 4.44 -4.92 -4.30
C ILE A 57 3.96 -3.61 -4.93
N ILE A 58 4.16 -3.47 -6.24
CA ILE A 58 3.70 -2.32 -7.00
C ILE A 58 2.53 -2.76 -7.87
N VAL A 59 1.37 -2.16 -7.63
CA VAL A 59 0.17 -2.39 -8.42
C VAL A 59 -0.16 -1.07 -9.12
N ASP A 60 0.24 -0.95 -10.39
CA ASP A 60 -0.07 0.23 -11.20
C ASP A 60 -1.51 0.15 -11.71
N ILE A 61 -2.38 0.93 -11.08
CA ILE A 61 -3.81 0.94 -11.33
C ILE A 61 -4.34 2.37 -11.35
N GLY A 62 -5.32 2.59 -12.23
CA GLY A 62 -5.91 3.90 -12.44
C GLY A 62 -6.61 4.51 -11.22
N ARG A 63 -7.08 5.75 -11.39
CA ARG A 63 -7.87 6.46 -10.38
C ARG A 63 -9.24 5.81 -10.19
N ASN A 64 -9.85 6.02 -9.01
CA ASN A 64 -11.23 5.61 -8.69
C ASN A 64 -11.52 4.09 -8.78
N VAL A 65 -10.50 3.25 -8.63
CA VAL A 65 -10.64 1.78 -8.62
C VAL A 65 -10.90 1.18 -7.23
N GLY A 66 -11.03 2.02 -6.20
CA GLY A 66 -11.28 1.57 -4.83
C GLY A 66 -10.03 1.35 -3.97
N LYS A 67 -8.86 1.89 -4.33
CA LYS A 67 -7.61 1.81 -3.54
C LYS A 67 -7.78 2.20 -2.08
N THR A 68 -8.29 3.39 -1.84
CA THR A 68 -8.55 3.90 -0.49
C THR A 68 -9.54 3.02 0.27
N THR A 69 -10.53 2.45 -0.43
CA THR A 69 -11.48 1.48 0.15
C THR A 69 -10.80 0.17 0.50
N TYR A 70 -9.92 -0.34 -0.37
CA TYR A 70 -9.11 -1.54 -0.13
C TYR A 70 -8.25 -1.36 1.11
N ILE A 71 -7.42 -0.31 1.14
CA ILE A 71 -6.53 0.01 2.27
C ILE A 71 -7.34 0.09 3.56
N ARG A 72 -8.45 0.85 3.57
CA ARG A 72 -9.31 0.98 4.75
C ARG A 72 -9.87 -0.37 5.23
N SER A 73 -10.17 -1.29 4.33
CA SER A 73 -10.72 -2.60 4.68
C SER A 73 -9.68 -3.60 5.19
N ARG A 74 -8.38 -3.37 4.92
CA ARG A 74 -7.29 -4.32 5.22
C ARG A 74 -6.27 -3.81 6.23
N ALA A 75 -6.13 -2.50 6.38
CA ALA A 75 -5.21 -1.91 7.34
C ALA A 75 -5.58 -2.31 8.77
N LYS A 76 -4.56 -2.66 9.54
CA LYS A 76 -4.61 -3.01 10.96
C LYS A 76 -3.98 -1.91 11.80
N GLU A 77 -4.13 -2.02 13.12
CA GLU A 77 -3.65 -1.02 14.09
C GLU A 77 -2.14 -0.73 14.00
N ASN A 78 -1.33 -1.73 13.59
CA ASN A 78 0.13 -1.62 13.45
C ASN A 78 0.61 -1.45 12.00
N ASP A 79 -0.27 -1.06 11.08
CA ASP A 79 0.12 -0.76 9.70
C ASP A 79 0.39 0.74 9.52
N LEU A 80 1.35 1.08 8.67
CA LEU A 80 1.59 2.45 8.24
C LEU A 80 0.82 2.72 6.95
N ILE A 81 0.06 3.80 6.91
CA ILE A 81 -0.64 4.23 5.70
C ILE A 81 -0.15 5.60 5.27
N ILE A 82 0.30 5.69 4.02
CA ILE A 82 0.84 6.88 3.39
C ILE A 82 -0.08 7.29 2.25
N VAL A 83 -0.56 8.52 2.30
CA VAL A 83 -1.47 9.09 1.30
C VAL A 83 -1.02 10.48 0.90
N SER A 84 -1.20 10.83 -0.37
CA SER A 84 -1.16 12.21 -0.85
C SER A 84 -2.44 12.91 -0.37
N SER A 85 -2.31 13.98 0.40
CA SER A 85 -3.35 14.49 1.31
C SER A 85 -4.72 14.76 0.66
N MET A 86 -5.76 14.07 1.17
CA MET A 86 -7.16 14.53 1.25
C MET A 86 -8.06 13.59 2.07
N PHE A 87 -7.67 12.33 2.30
CA PHE A 87 -8.50 11.34 2.99
C PHE A 87 -7.71 10.65 4.11
N SER A 88 -8.15 10.83 5.35
CA SER A 88 -7.57 10.15 6.52
C SER A 88 -8.17 8.75 6.71
N ILE A 89 -7.30 7.80 7.04
CA ILE A 89 -7.58 6.42 7.46
C ILE A 89 -6.88 6.24 8.83
N ILE A 90 -7.31 5.27 9.63
CA ILE A 90 -6.73 5.00 10.97
C ILE A 90 -5.21 4.78 10.83
N GLY A 91 -4.40 5.52 11.62
CA GLY A 91 -2.94 5.44 11.58
C GLY A 91 -2.25 6.21 10.44
N THR A 92 -2.98 6.99 9.62
CA THR A 92 -2.37 7.69 8.47
C THR A 92 -1.29 8.69 8.85
N LYS A 93 -0.24 8.72 8.03
CA LYS A 93 0.76 9.79 8.02
C LYS A 93 0.79 10.43 6.65
N SER A 94 0.71 11.74 6.63
CA SER A 94 1.00 12.51 5.43
C SER A 94 2.48 12.36 5.06
N HIS A 95 2.77 12.50 3.77
CA HIS A 95 4.13 12.53 3.26
C HIS A 95 5.03 13.52 4.04
N GLN A 96 4.50 14.72 4.33
CA GLN A 96 5.22 15.76 5.07
C GLN A 96 5.58 15.32 6.49
N GLU A 97 4.68 14.66 7.22
CA GLU A 97 4.97 14.16 8.57
C GLU A 97 6.13 13.14 8.58
N ILE A 98 6.27 12.33 7.53
CA ILE A 98 7.37 11.38 7.38
C ILE A 98 8.69 12.09 7.10
N LEU A 99 8.67 13.16 6.30
CA LEU A 99 9.86 13.97 6.04
C LEU A 99 10.43 14.58 7.33
N TYR A 100 9.56 15.05 8.23
CA TYR A 100 9.95 15.78 9.44
C TYR A 100 10.26 14.89 10.66
N ASN A 101 9.63 13.72 10.85
CA ASN A 101 9.70 12.92 12.10
C ASN A 101 10.54 11.61 12.02
N GLN A 102 11.72 11.69 11.40
CA GLN A 102 12.55 10.56 10.93
C GLN A 102 12.83 9.42 11.93
N THR A 103 13.21 9.73 13.18
CA THR A 103 13.65 8.71 14.15
C THR A 103 12.51 7.89 14.75
N SER A 104 11.30 8.44 14.78
CA SER A 104 10.14 7.76 15.35
C SER A 104 9.64 6.61 14.47
N PHE A 105 9.66 6.77 13.14
CA PHE A 105 9.09 5.79 12.22
C PHE A 105 9.85 4.48 12.17
N ARG A 106 11.18 4.54 12.20
CA ARG A 106 12.04 3.35 12.19
C ARG A 106 11.76 2.40 13.35
N ASN A 107 11.36 2.94 14.50
CA ASN A 107 11.17 2.18 15.74
C ASN A 107 9.73 1.68 15.94
N ASN A 108 8.77 2.17 15.17
CA ASN A 108 7.33 1.90 15.39
C ASN A 108 6.87 0.53 14.91
N GLY A 109 7.76 -0.27 14.32
CA GLY A 109 7.52 -1.69 14.11
C GLY A 109 6.42 -2.04 13.11
N TYR A 110 6.19 -1.19 12.10
CA TYR A 110 5.13 -1.41 11.11
C TYR A 110 5.41 -2.65 10.25
N GLU A 111 4.53 -3.65 10.31
CA GLU A 111 4.65 -4.87 9.51
C GLU A 111 4.22 -4.66 8.06
N THR A 112 3.15 -3.88 7.84
CA THR A 112 2.65 -3.55 6.50
C THR A 112 2.61 -2.05 6.31
N ILE A 113 3.01 -1.61 5.12
CA ILE A 113 3.10 -0.22 4.74
C ILE A 113 2.33 -0.03 3.44
N TYR A 114 1.20 0.67 3.50
CA TYR A 114 0.39 1.00 2.34
C TYR A 114 0.74 2.39 1.83
N ILE A 115 0.92 2.53 0.51
CA ILE A 115 1.15 3.81 -0.15
C ILE A 115 0.09 3.99 -1.24
N ASP A 116 -0.79 4.98 -1.07
CA ASP A 116 -1.81 5.37 -2.06
C ASP A 116 -1.25 6.46 -2.97
N GLU A 117 -1.33 6.25 -4.29
CA GLU A 117 -0.80 7.16 -5.32
C GLU A 117 0.70 7.48 -5.10
N PRO A 118 1.59 6.47 -5.22
CA PRO A 118 3.01 6.60 -4.90
C PRO A 118 3.70 7.72 -5.69
N LYS A 119 3.38 7.91 -6.97
CA LYS A 119 3.88 9.06 -7.75
C LYS A 119 3.63 10.42 -7.08
N ARG A 120 2.49 10.58 -6.41
CA ARG A 120 2.16 11.81 -5.69
C ARG A 120 2.82 11.86 -4.31
N CYS A 121 2.88 10.72 -3.62
CA CYS A 121 3.56 10.62 -2.33
C CYS A 121 5.07 10.86 -2.42
N PHE A 122 5.68 10.55 -3.56
CA PHE A 122 7.13 10.64 -3.77
C PHE A 122 7.51 11.71 -4.80
N ALA A 123 6.63 12.69 -5.06
CA ALA A 123 6.92 13.78 -5.99
C ALA A 123 8.14 14.62 -5.58
N GLU A 124 8.42 14.70 -4.27
CA GLU A 124 9.49 15.51 -3.68
C GLU A 124 10.52 14.67 -2.89
N LEU A 125 10.39 13.34 -2.86
CA LEU A 125 11.24 12.45 -2.09
C LEU A 125 11.58 11.20 -2.88
N ASN A 126 12.87 10.85 -2.92
CA ASN A 126 13.31 9.60 -3.52
C ASN A 126 12.78 8.39 -2.72
N PHE A 127 12.29 7.37 -3.41
CA PHE A 127 11.78 6.15 -2.77
C PHE A 127 12.83 5.46 -1.88
N ASP A 128 14.11 5.46 -2.27
CA ASP A 128 15.17 4.84 -1.49
C ASP A 128 15.43 5.60 -0.19
N GLU A 129 15.40 6.94 -0.24
CA GLU A 129 15.47 7.79 0.95
C GLU A 129 14.26 7.60 1.86
N PHE A 130 13.08 7.40 1.28
CA PHE A 130 11.89 7.04 2.04
C PHE A 130 12.08 5.72 2.78
N LEU A 131 12.52 4.66 2.07
CA LEU A 131 12.76 3.36 2.66
C LEU A 131 13.74 3.49 3.84
N GLN A 132 14.89 4.15 3.66
CA GLN A 132 15.86 4.35 4.75
C GLN A 132 15.26 4.92 6.04
N ARG A 133 14.17 5.70 5.96
CA ARG A 133 13.49 6.31 7.12
C ARG A 133 12.49 5.38 7.81
N ILE A 134 11.92 4.41 7.09
CA ILE A 134 10.87 3.52 7.60
C ILE A 134 11.34 2.09 7.86
N VAL A 135 12.49 1.72 7.28
CA VAL A 135 13.07 0.37 7.33
C VAL A 135 13.48 -0.01 8.75
N ASN A 136 12.89 -1.11 9.24
CA ASN A 136 13.25 -1.73 10.51
C ASN A 136 13.80 -3.14 10.29
N SER A 137 15.10 -3.31 10.47
CA SER A 137 15.83 -4.57 10.22
C SER A 137 15.39 -5.75 11.06
N LYS A 138 14.69 -5.49 12.17
CA LYS A 138 14.16 -6.53 13.05
C LYS A 138 12.85 -7.11 12.54
N LEU A 139 12.21 -6.48 11.56
CA LEU A 139 10.92 -6.89 11.02
C LEU A 139 11.01 -7.19 9.54
N GLU A 140 10.21 -8.14 9.09
CA GLU A 140 10.05 -8.40 7.66
C GLU A 140 8.85 -7.63 7.11
N GLN A 141 9.10 -6.36 6.83
CA GLN A 141 8.07 -5.42 6.40
C GLN A 141 7.55 -5.74 4.99
N THR A 142 6.28 -5.45 4.73
CA THR A 142 5.64 -5.56 3.42
C THR A 142 5.23 -4.17 2.95
N ILE A 143 5.68 -3.76 1.77
CA ILE A 143 5.37 -2.44 1.21
C ILE A 143 4.42 -2.64 0.03
N ILE A 144 3.27 -1.99 0.09
CA ILE A 144 2.18 -2.13 -0.90
C ILE A 144 1.91 -0.78 -1.52
N CYS A 145 2.33 -0.61 -2.76
CA CYS A 145 2.16 0.61 -3.53
C CYS A 145 0.97 0.46 -4.48
N LEU A 146 -0.10 1.21 -4.24
CA LEU A 146 -1.30 1.17 -5.06
C LEU A 146 -1.46 2.47 -5.85
N GLY A 147 -1.46 2.35 -7.18
CA GLY A 147 -1.61 3.48 -8.09
C GLY A 147 -0.35 3.72 -8.93
N THR A 148 -0.36 4.81 -9.68
CA THR A 148 0.69 5.09 -10.66
C THR A 148 2.03 5.32 -9.98
N TRP A 149 3.05 4.60 -10.48
CA TRP A 149 4.43 4.65 -10.00
C TRP A 149 5.33 5.57 -10.83
N ASN A 150 5.04 5.71 -12.14
CA ASN A 150 5.83 6.49 -13.12
C ASN A 150 5.21 7.84 -13.45
#